data_AF-V5G369-F1
#
_entry.id   AF-V5G369-F1
#
_cell.length_a   1.000
_cell.length_b   1.000
_cell.length_c   1.000
_cell.angle_alpha   90.00
_cell.angle_beta   90.00
_cell.angle_gamma   90.00
#
_symmetry.space_group_name_H-M   'P 1'
#
loop_
_entity.id
_entity.type
_entity.pdbx_description
1 polymer ?
#
loop_
_entity_poly.entity_id
_entity_poly.type
_entity_poly.pdbx_seq_one_letter_code
_entity_poly.pdbx_strand_id
1 'polypeptide(L)'
;MMRGLLHQFVSREYRNGPYVLTLTDLHPSNIFVDDEWHITALIDLEWACSFPIELQTPPYWLSGRSIDDIEHGEHLDTFTAIITEFMDAFEQQETRLRDSHTFQAQIMRECWDRGSFWYFQAMHSPKGLLRVFNEHIQRRFCEEHCTQRAFDRTVSPYWCIGAEKLIQTKVEEEEAYKDRLRKRFSNL
;
A
#
# COMPACT_ATOMS: atom_id res chain seq x y z
N MET A 1 1.19 -15.26 -6.97
CA MET A 1 1.01 -15.70 -5.57
C MET A 1 -0.01 -14.86 -4.81
N MET A 2 0.05 -13.53 -4.86
CA MET A 2 -0.92 -12.64 -4.21
C MET A 2 -2.39 -13.07 -4.39
N ARG A 3 -2.80 -13.38 -5.62
CA ARG A 3 -4.17 -13.87 -5.92
C ARG A 3 -4.57 -15.11 -5.10
N GLY A 4 -3.64 -16.04 -4.88
CA GLY A 4 -3.90 -17.25 -4.09
C GLY A 4 -4.10 -16.96 -2.60
N LEU A 5 -3.51 -15.86 -2.10
CA LEU A 5 -3.59 -15.45 -0.70
C LEU A 5 -4.81 -14.58 -0.38
N LEU A 6 -5.53 -14.07 -1.40
CA LEU A 6 -6.63 -13.10 -1.22
C LEU A 6 -7.61 -13.50 -0.11
N HIS A 7 -8.00 -14.77 -0.07
CA HIS A 7 -8.98 -15.30 0.90
C HIS A 7 -8.55 -15.23 2.37
N GLN A 8 -7.25 -15.01 2.64
CA GLN A 8 -6.72 -14.78 3.99
C GLN A 8 -6.87 -13.31 4.42
N PHE A 9 -7.03 -12.41 3.46
CA PHE A 9 -7.03 -10.95 3.66
C PHE A 9 -8.39 -10.30 3.38
N VAL A 10 -9.43 -11.06 3.09
CA VAL A 10 -10.79 -10.53 2.84
C VAL A 10 -11.83 -11.34 3.60
N SER A 11 -12.88 -10.67 4.05
CA SER A 11 -14.01 -11.31 4.72
C SER A 11 -15.01 -11.78 3.68
N ARG A 12 -15.65 -12.93 3.95
CA ARG A 12 -16.79 -13.36 3.14
C ARG A 12 -18.03 -12.50 3.38
N GLU A 13 -18.11 -11.85 4.54
CA GLU A 13 -19.22 -10.98 4.93
C GLU A 13 -19.40 -9.83 3.95
N TYR A 14 -18.29 -9.17 3.56
CA TYR A 14 -18.30 -7.97 2.74
C TYR A 14 -18.13 -8.24 1.23
N ARG A 15 -18.18 -9.51 0.81
CA ARG A 15 -17.93 -9.92 -0.58
C ARG A 15 -18.91 -9.28 -1.59
N ASN A 16 -20.13 -8.98 -1.15
CA ASN A 16 -21.19 -8.39 -1.98
C ASN A 16 -21.48 -6.93 -1.60
N GLY A 17 -20.57 -6.28 -0.87
CA GLY A 17 -20.72 -4.92 -0.38
C GLY A 17 -20.80 -4.82 1.16
N PRO A 18 -21.01 -3.61 1.69
CA PRO A 18 -21.28 -2.37 0.96
C PRO A 18 -20.09 -1.85 0.14
N TYR A 19 -20.39 -1.03 -0.87
CA TYR A 19 -19.38 -0.33 -1.66
C TYR A 19 -19.43 1.16 -1.34
N VAL A 20 -18.28 1.78 -1.20
CA VAL A 20 -18.09 3.18 -0.77
C VAL A 20 -17.37 3.96 -1.87
N LEU A 21 -17.86 5.16 -2.16
CA LEU A 21 -17.18 6.08 -3.08
C LEU A 21 -15.85 6.51 -2.43
N THR A 22 -14.75 6.23 -3.13
CA THR A 22 -13.38 6.39 -2.64
C THR A 22 -12.58 7.25 -3.61
N LEU A 23 -11.86 8.23 -3.08
CA LEU A 23 -10.89 9.02 -3.84
C LEU A 23 -9.56 8.26 -3.82
N THR A 24 -9.26 7.55 -4.91
CA THR A 24 -8.12 6.62 -4.94
C THR A 24 -6.74 7.29 -5.00
N ASP A 25 -6.70 8.56 -5.42
CA ASP A 25 -5.49 9.39 -5.47
C ASP A 25 -5.54 10.55 -4.46
N LEU A 26 -6.10 10.30 -3.27
CA LEU A 26 -6.09 11.30 -2.21
C LEU A 26 -4.71 11.33 -1.54
N HIS A 27 -4.01 12.45 -1.65
CA HIS A 27 -2.72 12.73 -1.02
C HIS A 27 -2.60 14.23 -0.65
N PRO A 28 -1.61 14.66 0.16
CA PRO A 28 -1.54 16.04 0.66
C PRO A 28 -1.64 17.13 -0.41
N SER A 29 -1.01 16.95 -1.58
CA SER A 29 -1.07 17.96 -2.66
C SER A 29 -2.46 18.12 -3.31
N ASN A 30 -3.40 17.21 -3.03
CA ASN A 30 -4.79 17.27 -3.52
C ASN A 30 -5.76 17.84 -2.46
N ILE A 31 -5.26 18.22 -1.28
CA ILE A 31 -6.04 18.75 -0.16
C ILE A 31 -5.64 20.20 0.09
N PHE A 32 -6.60 21.12 -0.04
CA PHE A 32 -6.40 22.52 0.34
C PHE A 32 -6.94 22.79 1.73
N VAL A 33 -6.23 23.63 2.48
CA VAL A 33 -6.60 24.05 3.83
C VAL A 33 -6.53 25.57 3.97
N ASP A 34 -7.30 26.13 4.91
CA ASP A 34 -7.17 27.53 5.34
C ASP A 34 -6.06 27.72 6.39
N ASP A 35 -5.90 28.95 6.90
CA ASP A 35 -4.88 29.31 7.90
C ASP A 35 -5.08 28.58 9.24
N GLU A 36 -6.30 28.09 9.49
CA GLU A 36 -6.69 27.31 10.67
C GLU A 36 -6.68 25.79 10.44
N TRP A 37 -6.16 25.32 9.29
CA TRP A 37 -6.09 23.90 8.89
C TRP A 37 -7.44 23.23 8.59
N HIS A 38 -8.52 23.98 8.38
CA HIS A 38 -9.76 23.39 7.90
C HIS A 38 -9.63 23.02 6.42
N ILE A 39 -10.10 21.83 6.04
CA ILE A 39 -10.14 21.42 4.63
C ILE A 39 -11.13 22.30 3.89
N THR A 40 -10.65 23.04 2.89
CA THR A 40 -11.46 23.99 2.10
C THR A 40 -11.85 23.42 0.73
N ALA A 41 -10.99 22.59 0.14
CA ALA A 41 -11.25 21.94 -1.13
C ALA A 41 -10.45 20.64 -1.30
N LEU A 42 -11.05 19.71 -2.05
CA LEU A 42 -10.36 18.55 -2.62
C LEU A 42 -10.34 18.72 -4.13
N ILE A 43 -9.19 18.51 -4.75
CA ILE A 43 -9.03 18.57 -6.21
C ILE A 43 -8.68 17.19 -6.76
N ASP A 44 -8.55 17.10 -8.08
CA ASP A 44 -8.08 15.91 -8.78
C ASP A 44 -8.95 14.65 -8.52
N LEU A 45 -10.26 14.81 -8.74
CA LEU A 45 -11.27 13.79 -8.42
C LEU A 45 -11.50 12.79 -9.55
N GLU A 46 -10.69 12.82 -10.61
CA GLU A 46 -10.90 12.02 -11.82
C GLU A 46 -10.73 10.50 -11.58
N TRP A 47 -10.06 10.14 -10.49
CA TRP A 47 -9.83 8.75 -10.06
C TRP A 47 -10.75 8.29 -8.93
N ALA A 48 -11.92 8.92 -8.77
CA ALA A 48 -12.93 8.46 -7.82
C ALA A 48 -13.56 7.13 -8.27
N CYS A 49 -13.69 6.16 -7.35
CA CYS A 49 -14.21 4.83 -7.65
C CYS A 49 -15.04 4.27 -6.49
N SER A 50 -16.02 3.40 -6.78
CA SER A 50 -16.74 2.66 -5.74
C SER A 50 -15.96 1.40 -5.36
N PHE A 51 -15.41 1.35 -4.15
CA PHE A 51 -14.66 0.21 -3.65
C PHE A 51 -15.40 -0.56 -2.56
N PRO A 52 -15.15 -1.89 -2.42
CA PRO A 52 -15.65 -2.63 -1.27
C PRO A 52 -15.21 -1.95 0.03
N ILE A 53 -16.04 -2.06 1.06
CA ILE A 53 -15.78 -1.41 2.34
C ILE A 53 -14.44 -1.83 2.98
N GLU A 54 -13.99 -3.07 2.79
CA GLU A 54 -12.70 -3.55 3.31
C GLU A 54 -11.48 -2.85 2.66
N LEU A 55 -11.67 -2.15 1.53
CA LEU A 55 -10.62 -1.36 0.87
C LEU A 55 -10.59 0.09 1.37
N GLN A 56 -11.53 0.51 2.22
CA GLN A 56 -11.40 1.77 2.94
C GLN A 56 -10.28 1.59 3.95
N THR A 57 -9.08 2.08 3.63
CA THR A 57 -7.89 1.92 4.47
C THR A 57 -7.36 3.28 4.90
N PRO A 58 -6.73 3.39 6.09
CA PRO A 58 -6.07 4.62 6.50
C PRO A 58 -5.03 5.08 5.45
N PRO A 59 -4.89 6.39 5.20
CA PRO A 59 -3.91 6.89 4.24
C PRO A 59 -2.49 6.68 4.77
N TYR A 60 -1.70 5.84 4.09
CA TYR A 60 -0.33 5.52 4.53
C TYR A 60 0.61 6.74 4.53
N TRP A 61 0.33 7.72 3.67
CA TRP A 61 1.12 8.94 3.52
C TRP A 61 1.05 9.85 4.75
N LEU A 62 0.16 9.61 5.72
CA LEU A 62 0.15 10.31 7.01
C LEU A 62 1.47 10.14 7.78
N SER A 63 2.21 9.06 7.53
CA SER A 63 3.54 8.85 8.09
C SER A 63 4.65 9.67 7.44
N GLY A 64 4.38 10.31 6.29
CA GLY A 64 5.40 10.92 5.45
C GLY A 64 6.33 9.91 4.77
N ARG A 65 6.09 8.61 4.91
CA ARG A 65 6.87 7.53 4.29
C ARG A 65 6.16 6.92 3.11
N SER A 66 6.92 6.40 2.16
CA SER A 66 6.36 5.52 1.14
C SER A 66 5.98 4.18 1.76
N ILE A 67 4.95 3.53 1.21
CA ILE A 67 4.47 2.24 1.74
C ILE A 67 5.56 1.18 1.81
N ASP A 68 6.49 1.20 0.86
CA ASP A 68 7.60 0.27 0.80
C ASP A 68 8.71 0.60 1.81
N ASP A 69 8.67 1.73 2.51
CA ASP A 69 9.68 2.12 3.52
C ASP A 69 9.23 1.91 4.98
N ILE A 70 8.05 1.31 5.19
CA ILE A 70 7.51 1.06 6.53
C ILE A 70 8.00 -0.31 7.03
N GLU A 71 9.28 -0.42 7.38
CA GLU A 71 9.86 -1.68 7.87
C GLU A 71 9.50 -1.98 9.34
N HIS A 72 9.60 -3.24 9.75
CA HIS A 72 9.41 -3.60 11.17
C HIS A 72 10.45 -2.93 12.09
N GLY A 73 10.04 -2.69 13.33
CA GLY A 73 10.77 -1.90 14.30
C GLY A 73 10.18 -0.49 14.38
N GLU A 74 11.03 0.51 14.60
CA GLU A 74 10.61 1.89 14.89
C GLU A 74 9.66 2.49 13.83
N HIS A 75 9.88 2.18 12.55
CA HIS A 75 9.04 2.71 11.47
C HIS A 75 7.61 2.14 11.54
N LEU A 76 7.47 0.83 11.70
CA LEU A 76 6.17 0.18 11.87
C LEU A 76 5.49 0.60 13.18
N ASP A 77 6.24 0.75 14.27
CA ASP A 77 5.69 1.19 15.56
C ASP A 77 5.11 2.61 15.44
N THR A 78 5.88 3.52 14.84
CA THR A 78 5.45 4.90 14.56
C THR A 78 4.23 4.91 13.64
N PHE A 79 4.25 4.12 12.57
CA PHE A 79 3.13 4.02 11.65
C PHE A 79 1.87 3.48 12.33
N THR A 80 2.03 2.47 13.18
CA THR A 80 0.93 1.88 13.96
C THR A 80 0.30 2.89 14.91
N ALA A 81 1.09 3.78 15.52
CA ALA A 81 0.56 4.87 16.34
C ALA A 81 -0.28 5.84 15.50
N ILE A 82 0.23 6.27 14.34
CA ILE A 82 -0.44 7.24 13.45
C ILE A 82 -1.78 6.70 12.94
N ILE A 83 -1.82 5.46 12.45
CA ILE A 83 -3.07 4.87 11.96
C ILE A 83 -4.06 4.59 13.09
N THR A 84 -3.57 4.32 14.31
CA THR A 84 -4.45 4.12 15.48
C THR A 84 -5.13 5.44 15.81
N GLU A 85 -4.37 6.53 15.87
CA GLU A 85 -4.93 7.88 16.02
C GLU A 85 -5.92 8.22 14.91
N PHE A 86 -5.61 7.90 13.65
CA PHE A 86 -6.54 8.08 12.53
C PHE A 86 -7.84 7.31 12.73
N MET A 87 -7.77 6.02 13.06
CA MET A 87 -8.96 5.18 13.27
C MET A 87 -9.79 5.68 14.47
N ASP A 88 -9.14 6.13 15.54
CA ASP A 88 -9.81 6.72 16.71
C ASP A 88 -10.54 8.03 16.34
N ALA A 89 -9.89 8.90 15.58
CA ALA A 89 -10.50 10.14 15.09
C ALA A 89 -11.66 9.86 14.14
N PHE A 90 -11.49 8.88 13.24
CA PHE A 90 -12.52 8.46 12.29
C PHE A 90 -13.77 7.94 13.01
N GLU A 91 -13.58 7.05 13.99
CA GLU A 91 -14.66 6.49 14.81
C GLU A 91 -15.46 7.56 15.57
N GLN A 92 -14.77 8.58 16.08
CA GLN A 92 -15.43 9.74 16.71
C GLN A 92 -16.31 10.50 15.72
N GLN A 93 -15.89 10.67 14.46
CA GLN A 93 -16.69 11.32 13.43
C GLN A 93 -17.89 10.46 13.02
N GLU A 94 -17.70 9.14 12.85
CA GLU A 94 -18.81 8.21 12.57
C GLU A 94 -19.90 8.29 13.65
N THR A 95 -19.49 8.28 14.93
CA THR A 95 -20.42 8.38 16.07
C THR A 95 -21.20 9.70 16.07
N ARG A 96 -20.57 10.81 15.67
CA ARG A 96 -21.22 12.13 15.59
C ARG A 96 -22.23 12.22 14.47
N LEU A 97 -21.98 11.53 13.35
CA LEU A 97 -22.83 11.58 12.16
C LEU A 97 -24.15 10.81 12.30
N ARG A 98 -24.34 10.00 13.37
CA ARG A 98 -25.59 9.33 13.82
C ARG A 98 -26.40 8.51 12.80
N ASP A 99 -25.97 8.42 11.55
CA ASP A 99 -26.75 7.87 10.44
C ASP A 99 -26.04 6.74 9.67
N SER A 100 -24.81 6.37 10.06
CA SER A 100 -24.09 5.28 9.43
C SER A 100 -24.49 3.94 10.05
N HIS A 101 -25.38 3.20 9.37
CA HIS A 101 -25.59 1.76 9.62
C HIS A 101 -24.34 0.89 9.35
N THR A 102 -23.17 1.50 9.20
CA THR A 102 -21.94 0.90 8.76
C THR A 102 -20.81 1.48 9.60
N PHE A 103 -20.22 0.64 10.43
CA PHE A 103 -19.11 0.98 11.34
C PHE A 103 -17.78 0.81 10.58
N GLN A 104 -17.44 1.75 9.69
CA GLN A 104 -16.25 1.61 8.86
C GLN A 104 -14.98 1.62 9.72
N ALA A 105 -14.93 2.36 10.83
CA ALA A 105 -13.78 2.33 11.74
C ALA A 105 -13.52 0.92 12.29
N GLN A 106 -14.58 0.22 12.70
CA GLN A 106 -14.44 -1.16 13.18
C GLN A 106 -13.93 -2.08 12.07
N ILE A 107 -14.48 -1.95 10.85
CA ILE A 107 -14.03 -2.74 9.70
C ILE A 107 -12.57 -2.43 9.35
N MET A 108 -12.15 -1.16 9.42
CA MET A 108 -10.76 -0.75 9.23
C MET A 108 -9.82 -1.43 10.23
N ARG A 109 -10.20 -1.47 11.52
CA ARG A 109 -9.42 -2.17 12.56
C ARG A 109 -9.32 -3.67 12.28
N GLU A 110 -10.43 -4.30 11.95
CA GLU A 110 -10.44 -5.73 11.57
C GLU A 110 -9.54 -6.01 10.35
N CYS A 111 -9.57 -5.12 9.35
CA CYS A 111 -8.70 -5.19 8.18
C CYS A 111 -7.23 -4.96 8.53
N TRP A 112 -6.95 -4.06 9.46
CA TRP A 112 -5.60 -3.81 9.97
C TRP A 112 -5.03 -5.05 10.67
N ASP A 113 -5.77 -5.62 11.63
CA ASP A 113 -5.38 -6.79 12.41
C ASP A 113 -5.14 -8.01 11.51
N ARG A 114 -6.05 -8.24 10.56
CA ARG A 114 -5.93 -9.32 9.56
C ARG A 114 -4.74 -9.12 8.62
N GLY A 115 -4.25 -7.90 8.46
CA GLY A 115 -3.18 -7.54 7.52
C GLY A 115 -3.67 -7.22 6.12
N SER A 116 -4.98 -7.04 5.95
CA SER A 116 -5.63 -6.65 4.71
C SER A 116 -5.10 -5.33 4.17
N PHE A 117 -4.79 -4.39 5.07
CA PHE A 117 -4.11 -3.14 4.73
C PHE A 117 -2.87 -3.40 3.85
N TRP A 118 -1.93 -4.22 4.32
CA TRP A 118 -0.70 -4.51 3.61
C TRP A 118 -0.94 -5.22 2.28
N TYR A 119 -1.90 -6.14 2.25
CA TYR A 119 -2.29 -6.83 1.03
C TYR A 119 -2.79 -5.85 -0.04
N PHE A 120 -3.74 -4.97 0.30
CA PHE A 120 -4.30 -4.01 -0.64
C PHE A 120 -3.26 -2.98 -1.08
N GLN A 121 -2.46 -2.46 -0.16
CA GLN A 121 -1.42 -1.49 -0.50
C GLN A 121 -0.33 -2.10 -1.40
N ALA A 122 0.03 -3.36 -1.20
CA ALA A 122 0.92 -4.08 -2.13
C ALA A 122 0.31 -4.21 -3.54
N MET A 123 -1.01 -4.42 -3.64
CA MET A 123 -1.70 -4.51 -4.92
C MET A 123 -1.85 -3.16 -5.63
N HIS A 124 -1.94 -2.06 -4.88
CA HIS A 124 -2.05 -0.70 -5.41
C HIS A 124 -0.69 -0.07 -5.74
N SER A 125 0.43 -0.61 -5.22
CA SER A 125 1.78 -0.11 -5.47
C SER A 125 2.62 -1.14 -6.21
N PRO A 126 2.64 -1.14 -7.57
CA PRO A 126 3.50 -2.06 -8.33
C PRO A 126 4.98 -1.98 -7.94
N LYS A 127 5.46 -0.78 -7.62
CA LYS A 127 6.84 -0.55 -7.15
C LYS A 127 7.06 -1.12 -5.76
N GLY A 128 6.10 -0.94 -4.85
CA GLY A 128 6.21 -1.38 -3.46
C GLY A 128 5.85 -2.85 -3.23
N LEU A 129 5.18 -3.50 -4.19
CA LEU A 129 4.59 -4.84 -4.05
C LEU A 129 5.55 -5.85 -3.44
N LEU A 130 6.77 -5.97 -3.99
CA LEU A 130 7.74 -6.97 -3.53
C LEU A 130 8.21 -6.68 -2.10
N ARG A 131 8.52 -5.42 -1.78
CA ARG A 131 9.00 -5.03 -0.44
C ARG A 131 7.89 -5.19 0.59
N VAL A 132 6.67 -4.72 0.30
CA VAL A 132 5.50 -4.90 1.18
C VAL A 132 5.16 -6.38 1.37
N PHE A 133 5.25 -7.18 0.30
CA PHE A 133 5.03 -8.62 0.40
C PHE A 133 6.05 -9.28 1.32
N ASN A 134 7.35 -9.04 1.10
CA ASN A 134 8.41 -9.64 1.90
C ASN A 134 8.35 -9.19 3.36
N GLU A 135 8.07 -7.91 3.59
CA GLU A 135 8.11 -7.32 4.92
C GLU A 135 6.87 -7.67 5.75
N HIS A 136 5.67 -7.55 5.20
CA HIS A 136 4.43 -7.63 5.98
C HIS A 136 3.55 -8.84 5.68
N ILE A 137 3.54 -9.33 4.43
CA ILE A 137 2.62 -10.40 4.02
C ILE A 137 3.27 -11.76 4.27
N GLN A 138 4.50 -11.96 3.80
CA GLN A 138 5.24 -13.22 3.95
C GLN A 138 5.47 -13.55 5.43
N ARG A 139 5.83 -12.53 6.24
CA ARG A 139 6.08 -12.68 7.67
C ARG A 139 4.91 -13.32 8.43
N ARG A 140 3.68 -13.02 8.02
CA ARG A 140 2.46 -13.58 8.63
C ARG A 140 2.29 -15.09 8.41
N PHE A 141 2.93 -15.65 7.38
CA PHE A 141 2.89 -17.09 7.09
C PHE A 141 4.15 -17.81 7.57
N CYS A 142 5.31 -17.18 7.42
CA CYS A 142 6.59 -17.72 7.86
C CYS A 142 7.64 -16.60 7.96
N GLU A 143 7.95 -16.18 9.18
CA GLU A 143 8.94 -15.13 9.45
C GLU A 143 10.35 -15.51 9.01
N GLU A 144 10.73 -16.78 9.13
CA GLU A 144 12.05 -17.27 8.71
C GLU A 144 12.31 -17.01 7.21
N HIS A 145 11.27 -17.08 6.37
CA HIS A 145 11.40 -16.83 4.94
C HIS A 145 11.78 -15.37 4.62
N CYS A 146 11.50 -14.41 5.51
CA CYS A 146 11.88 -13.01 5.31
C CYS A 146 13.40 -12.79 5.28
N THR A 147 14.18 -13.67 5.93
CA THR A 147 15.65 -13.59 5.94
C THR A 147 16.30 -14.51 4.90
N GLN A 148 15.50 -15.34 4.22
CA GLN A 148 15.97 -16.31 3.23
C GLN A 148 15.70 -15.83 1.81
N ARG A 149 16.59 -16.16 0.88
CA ARG A 149 16.36 -15.97 -0.56
C ARG A 149 15.61 -17.13 -1.22
N ALA A 150 15.04 -18.04 -0.43
CA ALA A 150 14.38 -19.25 -0.92
C ALA A 150 13.19 -18.89 -1.83
N PHE A 151 12.39 -17.91 -1.42
CA PHE A 151 11.27 -17.40 -2.20
C PHE A 151 11.73 -16.81 -3.54
N ASP A 152 12.67 -15.85 -3.50
CA ASP A 152 13.17 -15.18 -4.71
C ASP A 152 13.75 -16.16 -5.72
N ARG A 153 14.53 -17.14 -5.24
CA ARG A 153 15.12 -18.20 -6.08
C ARG A 153 14.06 -19.10 -6.69
N THR A 154 12.98 -19.38 -5.96
CA THR A 154 11.91 -20.24 -6.43
C THR A 154 11.02 -19.53 -7.45
N VAL A 155 10.75 -18.24 -7.25
CA VAL A 155 9.72 -17.50 -8.00
C VAL A 155 10.29 -16.77 -9.21
N SER A 156 11.52 -16.25 -9.13
CA SER A 156 12.12 -15.44 -10.20
C SER A 156 12.13 -16.12 -11.59
N PRO A 157 12.34 -17.45 -11.73
CA PRO A 157 12.26 -18.10 -13.05
C PRO A 157 10.86 -18.06 -13.68
N TYR A 158 9.80 -17.86 -12.88
CA TYR A 158 8.41 -17.83 -13.33
C TYR A 158 7.91 -16.42 -13.69
N TRP A 159 8.73 -15.37 -13.57
CA TRP A 159 8.33 -14.01 -13.96
C TRP A 159 8.11 -13.87 -15.47
N CYS A 160 8.94 -14.54 -16.27
CA CYS A 160 8.71 -14.70 -17.70
C CYS A 160 9.53 -15.88 -18.22
N ILE A 161 9.20 -16.35 -19.43
CA ILE A 161 10.04 -17.32 -20.13
C ILE A 161 11.42 -16.69 -20.37
N GLY A 162 12.48 -17.35 -19.89
CA GLY A 162 13.85 -16.86 -20.02
C GLY A 162 14.21 -15.69 -19.10
N ALA A 163 13.63 -15.63 -17.90
CA ALA A 163 13.86 -14.56 -16.92
C ALA A 163 15.34 -14.23 -16.69
N GLU A 164 16.21 -15.23 -16.55
CA GLU A 164 17.65 -15.02 -16.36
C GLU A 164 18.29 -14.26 -17.53
N LYS A 165 17.98 -14.65 -18.77
CA LYS A 165 18.46 -13.96 -19.97
C LYS A 165 17.93 -12.52 -20.03
N LEU A 166 16.67 -12.32 -19.69
CA LEU A 166 16.07 -10.99 -19.64
C LEU A 166 16.80 -10.10 -18.62
N ILE A 167 17.06 -10.62 -17.42
CA ILE A 167 17.78 -9.90 -16.35
C ILE A 167 19.18 -9.52 -16.84
N GLN A 168 19.93 -10.48 -17.40
CA GLN A 168 21.27 -10.21 -17.93
C GLN A 168 21.26 -9.12 -18.99
N THR A 169 20.31 -9.19 -19.93
CA THR A 169 20.13 -8.17 -20.98
C THR A 169 19.84 -6.79 -20.37
N LYS A 170 18.98 -6.71 -19.36
CA LYS A 170 18.62 -5.45 -18.70
C LYS A 170 19.77 -4.82 -17.94
N VAL A 171 20.63 -5.63 -17.32
CA VAL A 171 21.85 -5.15 -16.64
C VAL A 171 22.82 -4.54 -17.66
N GLU A 172 23.06 -5.22 -18.79
CA GLU A 172 23.91 -4.70 -19.87
C GLU A 172 23.35 -3.40 -20.49
N GLU A 173 22.04 -3.34 -20.71
CA GLU A 173 21.36 -2.14 -21.20
C GLU A 173 21.47 -0.96 -20.22
N GLU A 174 21.37 -1.21 -18.91
CA GLU A 174 21.51 -0.21 -17.85
C GLU A 174 22.93 0.36 -17.81
N GLU A 175 23.96 -0.50 -17.87
CA GLU A 175 25.35 -0.07 -17.91
C GLU A 175 25.62 0.81 -19.14
N ALA A 176 25.19 0.35 -20.32
CA ALA A 176 25.32 1.12 -21.56
C ALA A 176 24.57 2.46 -21.48
N TYR A 177 23.40 2.51 -20.83
CA TYR A 177 22.64 3.73 -20.62
C TYR A 177 23.37 4.70 -19.68
N LYS A 178 23.88 4.22 -18.54
CA LYS A 178 24.66 5.04 -17.59
C LYS A 178 25.91 5.63 -18.26
N ASP A 179 26.59 4.87 -19.11
CA ASP A 179 27.74 5.37 -19.86
C ASP A 179 27.37 6.44 -20.89
N ARG A 180 26.24 6.30 -21.58
CA ARG A 180 25.72 7.36 -22.47
C ARG A 180 25.40 8.63 -21.68
N LEU A 181 24.78 8.51 -20.50
CA LEU A 181 24.51 9.64 -19.63
C LEU A 181 25.82 10.33 -19.21
N ARG A 182 26.80 9.57 -18.69
CA ARG A 182 28.11 10.12 -18.31
C ARG A 182 28.76 10.89 -19.45
N LYS A 183 28.81 10.32 -20.66
CA LYS A 183 29.38 10.99 -21.85
C LYS A 183 28.60 12.24 -22.27
N ARG A 184 27.27 12.23 -22.10
CA ARG A 184 26.42 13.37 -22.49
C ARG A 184 26.58 14.56 -21.55
N PHE A 185 26.78 14.28 -20.25
CA PHE A 185 26.84 15.28 -19.19
C PHE A 185 28.26 15.52 -18.64
N SER A 186 29.31 14.90 -19.20
CA SER A 186 30.71 15.11 -18.77
C SER A 186 31.28 16.48 -19.13
N ASN A 187 30.59 17.27 -19.96
CA ASN A 187 31.02 18.60 -20.42
C ASN A 187 30.07 19.73 -19.95
N LEU A 188 29.27 19.47 -18.91
CA LEU A 188 28.51 20.46 -18.15
C LEU A 188 29.17 20.63 -16.78
#